data_AF-A0A935EDL4-F1
#
_entry.id   AF-A0A935EDL4-F1
#
_cell.length_a   1.000
_cell.length_b   1.000
_cell.length_c   1.000
_cell.angle_alpha   90.00
_cell.angle_beta   90.00
_cell.angle_gamma   90.00
#
_symmetry.space_group_name_H-M   'P 1'
#
loop_
_entity.id
_entity.type
_entity.pdbx_description
1 polymer ?
#
loop_
_entity_poly.entity_id
_entity_poly.type
_entity_poly.pdbx_seq_one_letter_code
_entity_poly.pdbx_strand_id
1 'polypeptide(L)'
;MPAGTNLERVLSATQKLCREEFALKHRYVMALHTDEPHPHVHVVLKAVSEQGRRLNIKKATLQEWRAKFAANLREQGVAANATPQEVS
;
A
#
# COMPACT_ATOMS: atom_id res chain seq x y z
N MET A 1 10.64 1.23 -3.92
CA MET A 1 11.37 1.81 -2.76
C MET A 1 12.80 2.12 -3.19
N PRO A 2 13.57 2.98 -2.48
CA PRO A 2 14.99 3.20 -2.78
C PRO A 2 15.76 1.87 -2.82
N ALA A 3 16.79 1.81 -3.67
CA ALA A 3 17.61 0.61 -3.77
C ALA A 3 18.24 0.25 -2.42
N GLY A 4 18.30 -1.05 -2.12
CA GLY A 4 18.80 -1.54 -0.81
C GLY A 4 17.80 -1.47 0.34
N THR A 5 16.58 -0.98 0.12
CA THR A 5 15.50 -1.14 1.12
C THR A 5 15.24 -2.63 1.34
N ASN A 6 15.08 -3.08 2.58
CA ASN A 6 14.78 -4.48 2.86
C ASN A 6 13.39 -4.87 2.30
N LEU A 7 13.35 -5.82 1.36
CA LEU A 7 12.14 -6.27 0.66
C LEU A 7 11.07 -6.87 1.58
N GLU A 8 11.46 -7.59 2.63
CA GLU A 8 10.52 -8.22 3.56
C GLU A 8 9.79 -7.16 4.39
N ARG A 9 10.48 -6.08 4.76
CA ARG A 9 9.87 -4.94 5.45
C ARG A 9 8.85 -4.22 4.56
N VAL A 10 9.16 -4.09 3.27
CA VAL A 10 8.21 -3.53 2.29
C VAL A 10 6.99 -4.42 2.16
N LEU A 11 7.18 -5.74 1.99
CA LEU A 11 6.09 -6.72 1.92
C LEU A 11 5.22 -6.71 3.18
N SER A 12 5.84 -6.69 4.37
CA SER A 12 5.15 -6.63 5.66
C SER A 12 4.29 -5.37 5.78
N ALA A 13 4.83 -4.20 5.42
CA ALA A 13 4.07 -2.94 5.41
C ALA A 13 2.89 -2.97 4.42
N THR A 14 3.07 -3.57 3.23
CA THR A 14 2.00 -3.73 2.25
C THR A 14 0.92 -4.71 2.72
N GLN A 15 1.31 -5.83 3.33
CA GLN A 15 0.38 -6.80 3.92
C GLN A 15 -0.45 -6.16 5.04
N LYS A 16 0.17 -5.35 5.90
CA LYS A 16 -0.54 -4.62 6.96
C LYS A 16 -1.56 -3.65 6.37
N LEU A 17 -1.17 -2.84 5.38
CA LEU A 17 -2.09 -1.93 4.70
C LEU A 17 -3.28 -2.69 4.09
N CYS A 18 -3.02 -3.77 3.35
CA CYS A 18 -4.09 -4.54 2.71
C CYS A 18 -5.02 -5.22 3.73
N ARG A 19 -4.48 -5.64 4.88
CA ARG A 19 -5.26 -6.18 5.98
C ARG A 19 -6.19 -5.13 6.58
N GLU A 20 -5.68 -3.94 6.87
CA GLU A 20 -6.45 -2.85 7.48
C GLU A 20 -7.53 -2.29 6.54
N GLU A 21 -7.19 -2.11 5.26
CA GLU A 21 -8.06 -1.44 4.30
C GLU A 21 -9.05 -2.39 3.60
N PHE A 22 -8.60 -3.60 3.25
CA PHE A 22 -9.29 -4.45 2.28
C PHE A 22 -9.74 -5.80 2.82
N ALA A 23 -9.11 -6.35 3.86
CA ALA A 23 -9.49 -7.67 4.37
C ALA A 23 -10.97 -7.72 4.76
N LEU A 24 -11.60 -8.87 4.48
CA LEU A 24 -13.03 -9.13 4.70
C LEU A 24 -14.00 -8.25 3.90
N LYS A 25 -13.51 -7.24 3.15
CA LYS A 25 -14.32 -6.34 2.32
C LYS A 25 -14.09 -6.60 0.84
N HIS A 26 -12.84 -6.76 0.44
CA HIS A 26 -12.42 -6.94 -0.96
C HIS A 26 -11.44 -8.10 -1.07
N ARG A 27 -11.52 -8.80 -2.21
CA ARG A 27 -10.48 -9.77 -2.59
C ARG A 27 -9.30 -9.03 -3.19
N TYR A 28 -8.09 -9.40 -2.79
CA TYR A 28 -6.85 -8.87 -3.34
C TYR A 28 -5.78 -9.94 -3.44
N VAL A 29 -4.81 -9.71 -4.32
CA VAL A 29 -3.58 -10.48 -4.46
C VAL A 29 -2.40 -9.51 -4.44
N MET A 30 -1.27 -9.99 -3.92
CA MET A 30 -0.03 -9.22 -3.81
C MET A 30 1.11 -9.97 -4.50
N ALA A 31 1.99 -9.25 -5.18
CA ALA A 31 3.21 -9.79 -5.77
C ALA A 31 4.40 -8.91 -5.37
N LEU A 32 5.39 -9.51 -4.71
CA LEU A 32 6.66 -8.87 -4.39
C LEU A 32 7.63 -9.09 -5.57
N HIS A 33 8.18 -8.00 -6.11
CA HIS A 33 9.25 -8.06 -7.11
C HIS A 33 10.62 -8.07 -6.43
N THR A 34 11.45 -9.03 -6.80
CA THR A 34 12.83 -9.23 -6.30
C THR A 34 13.86 -9.20 -7.43
N ASP A 35 13.40 -8.96 -8.66
CA ASP A 35 14.15 -8.95 -9.91
C ASP A 35 14.70 -7.56 -10.28
N GLU A 36 14.35 -6.52 -9.53
CA GLU A 36 14.81 -5.16 -9.72
C GLU A 36 15.53 -4.60 -8.47
N PRO A 37 16.50 -3.67 -8.64
CA PRO A 37 17.17 -3.02 -7.51
C PRO A 37 16.23 -2.28 -6.55
N HIS A 38 15.04 -1.89 -7.03
CA HIS A 38 14.06 -1.10 -6.30
C HIS A 38 12.89 -1.98 -5.85
N PRO A 39 12.87 -2.46 -4.60
CA PRO A 39 11.84 -3.38 -4.15
C PRO A 39 10.49 -2.69 -4.14
N HIS A 40 9.49 -3.38 -4.67
CA HIS A 40 8.11 -2.93 -4.74
C HIS A 40 7.15 -4.11 -4.70
N VAL A 41 5.91 -3.83 -4.27
CA VAL A 41 4.84 -4.83 -4.20
C VAL A 41 3.68 -4.34 -5.04
N HIS A 42 3.25 -5.15 -6.01
CA HIS A 42 2.00 -4.91 -6.72
C HIS A 42 0.83 -5.43 -5.90
N VAL A 43 -0.24 -4.65 -5.82
CA VAL A 43 -1.52 -5.06 -5.22
C VAL A 43 -2.60 -4.97 -6.28
N VAL A 44 -3.26 -6.09 -6.56
CA VAL A 44 -4.44 -6.14 -7.44
C VAL A 44 -5.67 -6.39 -6.59
N LEU A 45 -6.70 -5.57 -6.76
CA LEU A 45 -7.88 -5.51 -5.90
C LEU A 45 -9.15 -5.66 -6.74
N LYS A 46 -10.06 -6.55 -6.32
CA LYS A 46 -11.41 -6.62 -6.89
C LYS A 46 -12.16 -5.33 -6.54
N ALA A 47 -12.48 -4.52 -7.54
CA ALA A 47 -13.09 -3.20 -7.34
C ALA A 47 -14.47 -3.24 -6.66
N VAL A 48 -15.22 -4.33 -6.83
CA VAL A 48 -16.51 -4.56 -6.16
C VAL A 48 -16.28 -5.38 -4.90
N SER A 49 -16.77 -4.90 -3.76
CA SER A 49 -16.65 -5.57 -2.47
C SER A 49 -17.48 -6.87 -2.42
N GLU A 50 -17.28 -7.67 -1.39
CA GLU A 50 -18.12 -8.85 -1.12
C GLU A 50 -19.57 -8.45 -0.77
N GLN A 51 -19.84 -7.17 -0.51
CA GLN A 51 -21.18 -6.60 -0.29
C GLN A 51 -21.77 -5.92 -1.55
N GLY A 52 -21.12 -6.05 -2.71
CA GLY A 52 -21.60 -5.47 -3.97
C GLY A 52 -21.34 -3.96 -4.12
N ARG A 53 -20.59 -3.33 -3.20
CA ARG A 53 -20.24 -1.90 -3.29
C ARG A 53 -18.94 -1.73 -4.07
N ARG A 54 -18.96 -0.88 -5.10
CA ARG A 54 -17.74 -0.53 -5.85
C ARG A 54 -16.89 0.47 -5.07
N LEU A 55 -15.57 0.29 -5.12
CA LEU A 55 -14.62 1.30 -4.64
C LEU A 55 -14.80 2.60 -5.40
N ASN A 56 -14.81 3.70 -4.64
CA ASN A 56 -14.78 5.04 -5.17
C ASN A 56 -13.51 5.72 -4.66
N ILE A 57 -12.43 5.63 -5.44
CA ILE A 57 -11.12 6.15 -5.05
C ILE A 57 -11.08 7.65 -5.38
N LYS A 58 -11.13 8.47 -4.33
CA LYS A 58 -10.98 9.94 -4.43
C LYS A 58 -9.56 10.35 -4.08
N LYS A 59 -9.18 11.59 -4.43
CA LYS A 59 -7.87 12.16 -4.05
C LYS A 59 -7.58 12.06 -2.55
N ALA A 60 -8.58 12.31 -1.71
CA ALA A 60 -8.45 12.19 -0.25
C ALA A 60 -8.14 10.74 0.19
N THR A 61 -8.82 9.74 -0.39
CA THR A 61 -8.55 8.32 -0.11
C THR A 61 -7.13 7.93 -0.50
N LEU A 62 -6.64 8.40 -1.65
CA LEU A 62 -5.25 8.16 -2.06
C LEU A 62 -4.24 8.77 -1.09
N GLN A 63 -4.52 9.98 -0.58
CA GLN A 63 -3.65 10.61 0.41
C GLN A 63 -3.64 9.85 1.74
N GLU A 64 -4.80 9.40 2.19
CA GLU A 64 -4.93 8.58 3.39
C GLU A 64 -4.15 7.26 3.26
N TRP A 65 -4.28 6.56 2.13
CA TRP A 65 -3.53 5.33 1.88
C TRP A 65 -2.03 5.56 1.82
N ARG A 66 -1.56 6.67 1.21
CA ARG A 66 -0.13 7.05 1.25
C ARG A 66 0.34 7.27 2.69
N ALA A 67 -0.43 7.99 3.50
CA ALA A 67 -0.08 8.27 4.89
C ALA A 67 -0.03 6.98 5.74
N LYS A 68 -1.03 6.10 5.60
CA LYS A 68 -1.08 4.80 6.27
C LYS A 68 0.07 3.90 5.84
N PHE A 69 0.37 3.83 4.54
CA PHE A 69 1.49 3.04 4.05
C PHE A 69 2.83 3.55 4.60
N ALA A 70 3.05 4.87 4.61
CA ALA A 70 4.25 5.45 5.21
C ALA A 70 4.35 5.17 6.72
N ALA A 71 3.23 5.19 7.45
CA ALA A 71 3.20 4.78 8.86
C ALA A 71 3.59 3.31 9.03
N ASN A 72 2.98 2.41 8.25
CA ASN A 72 3.29 0.98 8.27
C ASN A 72 4.76 0.72 7.92
N LEU A 73 5.35 1.45 6.97
CA LEU A 73 6.79 1.36 6.66
C LEU A 73 7.66 1.78 7.84
N ARG A 74 7.31 2.87 8.53
CA ARG A 74 8.06 3.34 9.72
C ARG A 74 8.01 2.33 10.86
N GLU A 75 6.87 1.67 11.08
CA GLU A 75 6.75 0.57 12.06
C GLU A 75 7.67 -0.61 11.74
N GLN A 76 7.93 -0.87 10.45
CA GLN A 76 8.90 -1.88 10.01
C GLN A 76 10.35 -1.36 10.03
N GLY A 77 10.60 -0.13 10.50
CA GLY A 77 11.92 0.49 10.53
C GLY A 77 12.41 0.94 9.14
N VAL A 78 11.50 1.24 8.21
CA VAL A 78 11.81 1.84 6.91
C VAL A 78 11.42 3.32 6.96
N ALA A 79 12.41 4.21 6.81
CA ALA A 79 12.17 5.65 6.78
C ALA A 79 11.31 6.00 5.55
N ALA A 80 10.12 6.53 5.79
CA ALA A 80 9.17 6.89 4.74
C ALA A 80 8.31 8.09 5.18
N ASN A 81 8.07 9.00 4.23
CA ASN A 81 7.20 10.16 4.38
C ASN A 81 6.10 10.13 3.31
N ALA A 82 4.94 10.69 3.64
CA ALA A 82 3.82 10.86 2.71
C ALA A 82 3.33 12.31 2.81
N THR A 83 4.12 13.24 2.27
CA THR A 83 3.73 14.64 2.19
C THR A 83 2.53 14.79 1.24
N PRO A 84 1.50 15.58 1.60
CA PRO A 84 0.50 15.99 0.63
C PRO A 84 1.19 16.70 -0.53
N GLN A 85 0.86 16.35 -1.77
CA GLN A 85 1.18 17.23 -2.88
C GLN A 85 0.23 18.43 -2.79
N GLU A 86 0.78 19.63 -2.62
CA GLU A 86 0.02 20.85 -2.88
C GLU A 86 -0.34 20.86 -4.35
N VAL A 87 -1.64 20.91 -4.64
CA VAL A 87 -2.13 21.19 -5.98
C VAL A 87 -2.16 22.71 -6.08
N SER A 88 -1.10 23.28 -6.65
CA SER A 88 -1.12 24.67 -7.11
C SER A 88 -2.08 24.84 -8.29
#